data_AF-A0A7V0R5J5-F1
#
_entry.id   AF-A0A7V0R5J5-F1
#
_cell.length_a   1.000
_cell.length_b   1.000
_cell.length_c   1.000
_cell.angle_alpha   90.00
_cell.angle_beta   90.00
_cell.angle_gamma   90.00
#
_symmetry.space_group_name_H-M   'P 1'
#
loop_
_entity.id
_entity.type
_entity.pdbx_description
1 polymer ?
#
loop_
_entity_poly.entity_id
_entity_poly.type
_entity_poly.pdbx_seq_one_letter_code
_entity_poly.pdbx_strand_id
1 'polypeptide(L)'
;FRGGVGGGADCILIPEIPVDFEVVYEHMKKRFISRVENSDVKAGTYTIVTAEGMKDAAGDIIVDENAGTDAFGHKKLAGAGKYVRKRLESIMKKDNDMTEFMKRNKLYVEGVYKLPEIREVTPGHLVRAGRSSSFDVNFGLEAGAAAVLLLAKGLGGNTVVRVRGTKVSYKATSEVIKQRHVDLDTVSLYETLGTCFGRKAENFKPEIVEKKGEIEREY
;
A
#
# COMPACT_ATOMS: atom_id res chain seq x y z
N PHE A 1 1.33 2.59 2.41
CA PHE A 1 2.10 1.37 2.05
C PHE A 1 2.48 0.49 3.25
N ARG A 2 2.76 1.04 4.45
CA ARG A 2 3.22 0.24 5.63
C ARG A 2 2.38 -1.00 5.98
N GLY A 3 1.05 -0.94 5.83
CA GLY A 3 0.20 -2.12 6.02
C GLY A 3 0.53 -3.28 5.07
N GLY A 4 0.91 -2.97 3.82
CA GLY A 4 1.39 -3.99 2.86
C GLY A 4 2.73 -4.58 3.26
N VAL A 5 3.65 -3.76 3.77
CA VAL A 5 4.93 -4.24 4.33
C VAL A 5 4.69 -5.16 5.52
N GLY A 6 3.88 -4.73 6.49
CA GLY A 6 3.55 -5.54 7.66
C GLY A 6 2.81 -6.83 7.33
N GLY A 7 2.05 -6.85 6.23
CA GLY A 7 1.38 -8.04 5.72
C GLY A 7 2.25 -8.93 4.81
N GLY A 8 3.52 -8.59 4.59
CA GLY A 8 4.43 -9.35 3.74
C GLY A 8 4.06 -9.34 2.25
N ALA A 9 3.44 -8.25 1.76
CA ALA A 9 3.08 -8.12 0.36
C ALA A 9 4.35 -8.11 -0.53
N ASP A 10 4.26 -8.79 -1.67
CA ASP A 10 5.34 -8.79 -2.66
C ASP A 10 5.34 -7.52 -3.52
N CYS A 11 4.17 -6.93 -3.70
CA CYS A 11 3.98 -5.69 -4.45
C CYS A 11 3.04 -4.74 -3.72
N ILE A 12 3.39 -3.46 -3.67
CA ILE A 12 2.58 -2.42 -3.04
C ILE A 12 2.43 -1.24 -4.00
N LEU A 13 1.21 -0.97 -4.45
CA LEU A 13 0.91 0.10 -5.40
C LEU A 13 0.33 1.31 -4.67
N ILE A 14 0.94 2.48 -4.83
CA ILE A 14 0.56 3.72 -4.14
C ILE A 14 0.36 4.90 -5.09
N PRO A 15 -0.42 5.93 -4.71
CA PRO A 15 -0.69 7.10 -5.57
C PRO A 15 0.54 7.93 -5.94
N GLU A 16 1.60 7.87 -5.15
CA GLU A 16 2.85 8.59 -5.39
C GLU A 16 3.69 8.00 -6.52
N ILE A 17 3.46 6.73 -6.90
CA ILE A 17 4.24 6.03 -7.91
C ILE A 17 3.31 5.60 -9.06
N PRO A 18 3.43 6.21 -10.26
CA PRO A 18 2.78 5.73 -11.47
C PRO A 18 3.15 4.28 -11.77
N VAL A 19 2.16 3.43 -12.00
CA VAL A 19 2.38 1.98 -12.10
C VAL A 19 2.69 1.56 -13.54
N ASP A 20 3.88 0.99 -13.74
CA ASP A 20 4.26 0.19 -14.90
C ASP A 20 3.94 -1.29 -14.64
N PHE A 21 2.90 -1.79 -15.32
CA PHE A 21 2.45 -3.17 -15.15
C PHE A 21 3.36 -4.23 -15.76
N GLU A 22 4.25 -3.86 -16.69
CA GLU A 22 5.25 -4.81 -17.20
C GLU A 22 6.27 -5.11 -16.10
N VAL A 23 6.71 -4.09 -15.34
CA VAL A 23 7.57 -4.27 -14.16
C VAL A 23 6.87 -5.12 -13.09
N VAL A 24 5.60 -4.84 -12.81
CA VAL A 24 4.82 -5.64 -11.84
C VAL A 24 4.72 -7.10 -12.29
N TYR A 25 4.42 -7.33 -13.57
CA TYR A 25 4.27 -8.67 -14.13
C TYR A 25 5.57 -9.46 -14.09
N GLU A 26 6.69 -8.86 -14.50
CA GLU A 26 8.00 -9.51 -14.47
C GLU A 26 8.42 -9.88 -13.03
N HIS A 27 8.20 -8.98 -12.07
CA HIS A 27 8.46 -9.28 -10.66
C HIS A 27 7.57 -10.41 -10.13
N MET A 28 6.27 -10.40 -10.48
CA MET A 28 5.31 -11.45 -10.15
C MET A 28 5.75 -12.79 -10.74
N LYS A 29 5.99 -12.85 -12.06
CA LYS A 29 6.41 -14.06 -12.79
C LYS A 29 7.63 -14.68 -12.13
N LYS A 30 8.68 -13.90 -11.91
CA LYS A 30 9.92 -14.37 -11.27
C LYS A 30 9.67 -14.96 -9.87
N ARG A 31 8.99 -14.22 -8.98
CA ARG A 31 8.77 -14.67 -7.60
C ARG A 31 7.82 -15.87 -7.52
N PHE A 32 6.74 -15.84 -8.29
CA PHE A 32 5.73 -16.89 -8.29
C PHE A 32 6.31 -18.21 -8.80
N ILE A 33 6.99 -18.19 -9.95
CA ILE A 33 7.66 -19.37 -10.51
C ILE A 33 8.66 -19.94 -9.51
N SER A 34 9.52 -19.09 -8.95
CA SER A 34 10.51 -19.51 -7.95
C SER A 34 9.86 -20.17 -6.73
N ARG A 35 8.72 -19.65 -6.23
CA ARG A 35 8.03 -20.23 -5.07
C ARG A 35 7.41 -21.58 -5.39
N VAL A 36 6.76 -21.72 -6.55
CA VAL A 36 6.18 -22.99 -6.96
C VAL A 36 7.25 -24.06 -7.20
N GLU A 37 8.36 -23.69 -7.84
CA GLU A 37 9.40 -24.68 -8.21
C GLU A 37 10.17 -25.18 -7.01
N ASN A 38 10.44 -24.30 -6.04
CA ASN A 38 11.11 -24.64 -4.78
C ASN A 38 10.15 -25.18 -3.70
N SER A 39 8.86 -25.34 -4.02
CA SER A 39 7.87 -25.92 -3.12
C SER A 39 7.72 -27.42 -3.37
N ASP A 40 7.84 -28.21 -2.32
CA ASP A 40 7.65 -29.68 -2.37
C ASP A 40 6.25 -30.06 -2.87
N VAL A 41 5.26 -29.20 -2.58
CA VAL A 41 3.85 -29.39 -2.94
C VAL A 41 3.42 -28.55 -4.14
N LYS A 42 4.37 -27.90 -4.85
CA LYS A 42 4.09 -27.02 -6.00
C LYS A 42 3.11 -25.90 -5.70
N ALA A 43 3.14 -25.39 -4.47
CA ALA A 43 2.34 -24.25 -4.04
C ALA A 43 3.18 -22.97 -4.01
N GLY A 44 2.61 -21.88 -4.51
CA GLY A 44 3.21 -20.56 -4.47
C GLY A 44 2.12 -19.50 -4.55
N THR A 45 2.38 -18.33 -3.97
CA THR A 45 1.49 -17.18 -4.03
C THR A 45 2.29 -15.92 -4.34
N TYR A 46 1.60 -14.88 -4.77
CA TYR A 46 2.16 -13.54 -4.91
C TYR A 46 1.10 -12.54 -4.49
N THR A 47 1.42 -11.66 -3.54
CA THR A 47 0.43 -10.75 -2.94
C THR A 47 0.67 -9.33 -3.39
N ILE A 48 -0.39 -8.68 -3.90
CA ILE A 48 -0.41 -7.27 -4.28
C ILE A 48 -1.35 -6.51 -3.36
N VAL A 49 -0.85 -5.45 -2.71
CA VAL A 49 -1.65 -4.50 -1.95
C VAL A 49 -1.72 -3.20 -2.72
N THR A 50 -2.91 -2.81 -3.19
CA THR A 50 -3.09 -1.58 -3.96
C THR A 50 -3.87 -0.53 -3.17
N ALA A 51 -3.39 0.71 -3.20
CA ALA A 51 -4.14 1.86 -2.72
C ALA A 51 -5.26 2.21 -3.71
N GLU A 52 -6.42 2.61 -3.18
CA GLU A 52 -7.58 2.99 -3.99
C GLU A 52 -7.25 4.12 -4.99
N GLY A 53 -6.42 5.09 -4.57
CA GLY A 53 -5.97 6.19 -5.42
C GLY A 53 -4.73 5.90 -6.27
N MET A 54 -4.41 4.63 -6.57
CA MET A 54 -3.27 4.31 -7.44
C MET A 54 -3.42 4.99 -8.81
N LYS A 55 -2.28 5.29 -9.44
CA LYS A 55 -2.23 5.92 -10.76
C LYS A 55 -1.66 4.96 -11.79
N ASP A 56 -2.12 5.04 -13.02
CA ASP A 56 -1.49 4.32 -14.13
C ASP A 56 -0.17 4.98 -14.56
N ALA A 57 0.48 4.42 -15.58
CA ALA A 57 1.73 4.94 -16.13
C ALA A 57 1.60 6.36 -16.74
N ALA A 58 0.40 6.78 -17.13
CA ALA A 58 0.13 8.15 -17.58
C ALA A 58 -0.02 9.13 -16.40
N GLY A 59 -0.13 8.62 -15.17
CA GLY A 59 -0.37 9.39 -13.97
C GLY A 59 -1.86 9.65 -13.71
N ASP A 60 -2.74 9.04 -14.50
CA ASP A 60 -4.18 9.19 -14.37
C ASP A 60 -4.70 8.32 -13.22
N ILE A 61 -5.67 8.87 -12.49
CA ILE A 61 -6.32 8.16 -11.38
C ILE A 61 -7.27 7.12 -11.96
N ILE A 62 -7.19 5.90 -11.45
CA ILE A 62 -8.12 4.84 -11.82
C ILE A 62 -9.48 5.11 -11.19
N VAL A 63 -10.49 5.37 -12.03
CA VAL A 63 -11.88 5.55 -11.64
C VAL A 63 -12.73 4.42 -12.21
N ASP A 64 -13.72 3.94 -11.47
CA ASP A 64 -14.76 3.10 -12.05
C ASP A 64 -15.73 4.00 -12.82
N GLU A 65 -15.67 3.96 -14.15
CA GLU A 65 -16.54 4.75 -15.03
C GLU A 65 -18.03 4.47 -14.80
N ASN A 66 -18.39 3.33 -14.22
CA ASN A 66 -19.77 2.99 -13.87
C ASN A 66 -20.18 3.49 -12.48
N ALA A 67 -19.22 3.92 -11.65
CA ALA A 67 -19.49 4.47 -10.34
C ALA A 67 -19.73 5.97 -10.46
N GLY A 68 -20.99 6.40 -10.29
CA GLY A 68 -21.34 7.82 -10.21
C GLY A 68 -20.57 8.57 -9.11
N THR A 69 -20.79 9.89 -9.02
CA THR A 69 -20.19 10.72 -7.96
C THR A 69 -20.70 10.32 -6.57
N ASP A 70 -19.88 10.51 -5.54
CA ASP A 70 -20.31 10.37 -4.15
C ASP A 70 -21.23 11.54 -3.71
N ALA A 71 -21.69 11.49 -2.45
CA ALA A 71 -22.58 12.51 -1.88
C ALA A 71 -21.96 13.90 -1.76
N PHE A 72 -20.64 14.03 -1.97
CA PHE A 72 -19.89 15.28 -1.93
C PHE A 72 -19.45 15.73 -3.34
N GLY A 73 -19.86 15.03 -4.39
CA GLY A 73 -19.55 15.37 -5.78
C GLY A 73 -18.21 14.85 -6.29
N HIS A 74 -17.50 14.00 -5.52
CA HIS A 74 -16.23 13.43 -5.94
C HIS A 74 -16.43 12.15 -6.76
N LYS A 75 -15.55 11.91 -7.75
CA LYS A 75 -15.52 10.63 -8.49
C LYS A 75 -15.13 9.50 -7.55
N LYS A 76 -15.87 8.39 -7.55
CA LYS A 76 -15.54 7.22 -6.73
C LYS A 76 -14.30 6.52 -7.28
N LEU A 77 -13.30 6.36 -6.42
CA LEU A 77 -12.03 5.69 -6.73
C LEU A 77 -12.14 4.15 -6.63
N ALA A 78 -13.36 3.62 -6.74
CA ALA A 78 -13.59 2.19 -6.66
C ALA A 78 -12.90 1.47 -7.84
N GLY A 79 -12.38 0.27 -7.61
CA GLY A 79 -11.98 -0.64 -8.69
C GLY A 79 -10.48 -0.79 -8.96
N ALA A 80 -9.59 -0.16 -8.18
CA ALA A 80 -8.13 -0.35 -8.31
C ALA A 80 -7.72 -1.84 -8.35
N GLY A 81 -8.22 -2.67 -7.42
CA GLY A 81 -7.94 -4.12 -7.41
C GLY A 81 -8.44 -4.86 -8.67
N LYS A 82 -9.65 -4.53 -9.13
CA LYS A 82 -10.23 -5.09 -10.36
C LYS A 82 -9.44 -4.69 -11.60
N TYR A 83 -8.96 -3.44 -11.65
CA TYR A 83 -8.11 -2.94 -12.72
C TYR A 83 -6.77 -3.68 -12.75
N VAL A 84 -6.09 -3.80 -11.59
CA VAL A 84 -4.83 -4.56 -11.46
C VAL A 84 -5.00 -5.98 -11.97
N ARG A 85 -6.04 -6.69 -11.50
CA ARG A 85 -6.31 -8.06 -11.95
C ARG A 85 -6.47 -8.13 -13.46
N LYS A 86 -7.38 -7.34 -14.04
CA LYS A 86 -7.64 -7.35 -15.50
C LYS A 86 -6.38 -7.06 -16.31
N ARG A 87 -5.54 -6.13 -15.85
CA ARG A 87 -4.31 -5.76 -16.53
C ARG A 87 -3.30 -6.91 -16.50
N LEU A 88 -3.06 -7.51 -15.33
CA LEU A 88 -2.15 -8.65 -15.19
C LEU A 88 -2.65 -9.89 -15.94
N GLU A 89 -3.96 -10.18 -15.91
CA GLU A 89 -4.55 -11.25 -16.72
C GLU A 89 -4.34 -11.02 -18.21
N SER A 90 -4.44 -9.78 -18.68
CA SER A 90 -4.22 -9.43 -20.08
C SER A 90 -2.77 -9.63 -20.52
N ILE A 91 -1.81 -9.24 -19.67
CA ILE A 91 -0.37 -9.44 -19.92
C ILE A 91 -0.04 -10.93 -19.90
N MET A 92 -0.47 -11.64 -18.84
CA MET A 92 -0.22 -13.07 -18.65
C MET A 92 -0.77 -13.95 -19.78
N LYS A 93 -1.92 -13.60 -20.37
CA LYS A 93 -2.48 -14.31 -21.53
C LYS A 93 -1.61 -14.25 -22.78
N LYS A 94 -0.73 -13.25 -22.90
CA LYS A 94 0.20 -13.08 -24.02
C LYS A 94 1.54 -13.76 -23.75
N ASP A 95 1.78 -14.19 -22.52
CA ASP A 95 3.03 -14.81 -22.09
C ASP A 95 2.96 -16.34 -22.21
N ASN A 96 3.54 -16.86 -23.29
CA ASN A 96 3.59 -18.30 -23.54
C ASN A 96 4.42 -19.04 -22.49
N ASP A 97 5.45 -18.41 -21.90
CA ASP A 97 6.30 -19.05 -20.90
C ASP A 97 5.50 -19.44 -19.67
N MET A 98 4.50 -18.64 -19.29
CA MET A 98 3.65 -18.95 -18.14
C MET A 98 2.83 -20.23 -18.38
N THR A 99 2.37 -20.43 -19.62
CA THR A 99 1.67 -21.65 -20.01
C THR A 99 2.61 -22.86 -19.97
N GLU A 100 3.83 -22.72 -20.48
CA GLU A 100 4.85 -23.77 -20.43
C GLU A 100 5.25 -24.11 -18.99
N PHE A 101 5.40 -23.09 -18.13
CA PHE A 101 5.65 -23.24 -16.70
C PHE A 101 4.53 -24.06 -16.01
N MET A 102 3.26 -23.78 -16.32
CA MET A 102 2.14 -24.54 -15.78
C MET A 102 2.17 -26.01 -16.24
N LYS A 103 2.52 -26.27 -17.51
CA LYS A 103 2.63 -27.63 -18.06
C LYS A 103 3.79 -28.40 -17.41
N ARG A 104 4.99 -27.83 -17.34
CA ARG A 104 6.18 -28.51 -16.79
C ARG A 104 6.02 -28.85 -15.31
N ASN A 105 5.28 -28.03 -14.56
CA ASN A 105 4.98 -28.27 -13.14
C ASN A 105 3.69 -29.09 -12.91
N LYS A 106 3.05 -29.63 -13.96
CA LYS A 106 1.82 -30.43 -13.88
C LYS A 106 0.63 -29.69 -13.23
N LEU A 107 0.59 -28.37 -13.37
CA LEU A 107 -0.48 -27.50 -12.87
C LEU A 107 -1.48 -27.13 -13.99
N TYR A 108 -1.15 -27.43 -15.24
CA TYR A 108 -2.00 -27.15 -16.39
C TYR A 108 -3.20 -28.11 -16.46
N VAL A 109 -4.41 -27.57 -16.45
CA VAL A 109 -5.66 -28.31 -16.66
C VAL A 109 -6.45 -27.66 -17.79
N GLU A 110 -6.66 -28.39 -18.88
CA GLU A 110 -7.42 -27.90 -20.04
C GLU A 110 -8.84 -27.49 -19.62
N GLY A 111 -9.27 -26.30 -20.02
CA GLY A 111 -10.59 -25.75 -19.70
C GLY A 111 -10.75 -25.23 -18.26
N VAL A 112 -9.79 -25.43 -17.35
CA VAL A 112 -9.88 -25.01 -15.95
C VAL A 112 -8.72 -24.09 -15.54
N TYR A 113 -7.50 -24.62 -15.50
CA TYR A 113 -6.30 -23.91 -15.02
C TYR A 113 -5.22 -23.89 -16.11
N LYS A 114 -5.38 -23.02 -17.10
CA LYS A 114 -4.36 -22.82 -18.15
C LYS A 114 -3.23 -21.90 -17.70
N LEU A 115 -3.55 -20.96 -16.82
CA LEU A 115 -2.66 -19.95 -16.26
C LEU A 115 -2.90 -19.86 -14.75
N PRO A 116 -1.95 -19.30 -13.97
CA PRO A 116 -2.18 -18.99 -12.57
C PRO A 116 -3.44 -18.15 -12.36
N GLU A 117 -4.17 -18.43 -11.29
CA GLU A 117 -5.37 -17.67 -10.95
C GLU A 117 -4.99 -16.35 -10.26
N ILE A 118 -5.66 -15.25 -10.63
CA ILE A 118 -5.54 -13.96 -9.96
C ILE A 118 -6.90 -13.63 -9.34
N ARG A 119 -6.92 -13.45 -8.01
CA ARG A 119 -8.14 -13.13 -7.25
C ARG A 119 -8.01 -11.74 -6.63
N GLU A 120 -9.08 -10.94 -6.69
CA GLU A 120 -9.17 -9.65 -6.01
C GLU A 120 -10.09 -9.71 -4.79
N VAL A 121 -9.72 -8.99 -3.73
CA VAL A 121 -10.57 -8.75 -2.55
C VAL A 121 -10.51 -7.27 -2.21
N THR A 122 -11.68 -6.64 -2.01
CA THR A 122 -11.79 -5.24 -1.57
C THR A 122 -12.38 -5.22 -0.16
N PRO A 123 -11.58 -5.03 0.90
CA PRO A 123 -12.09 -5.17 2.26
C PRO A 123 -13.02 -4.00 2.67
N GLY A 124 -12.90 -2.83 2.03
CA GLY A 124 -13.81 -1.69 2.18
C GLY A 124 -14.05 -1.30 3.65
N HIS A 125 -15.31 -1.37 4.09
CA HIS A 125 -15.72 -1.02 5.44
C HIS A 125 -15.04 -1.85 6.54
N LEU A 126 -14.60 -3.09 6.25
CA LEU A 126 -13.94 -3.95 7.23
C LEU A 126 -12.65 -3.34 7.79
N VAL A 127 -11.90 -2.58 6.98
CA VAL A 127 -10.67 -1.92 7.45
C VAL A 127 -10.99 -0.73 8.35
N ARG A 128 -12.16 -0.10 8.17
CA ARG A 128 -12.55 1.13 8.88
C ARG A 128 -13.41 0.87 10.12
N ALA A 129 -14.09 -0.27 10.16
CA ALA A 129 -14.94 -0.73 11.26
C ALA A 129 -14.31 -1.89 12.06
N GLY A 130 -13.01 -2.13 11.86
CA GLY A 130 -12.26 -3.13 12.60
C GLY A 130 -12.01 -2.74 14.07
N ARG A 131 -11.35 -3.62 14.81
CA ARG A 131 -10.93 -3.31 16.19
C ARG A 131 -9.81 -2.28 16.18
N SER A 132 -9.90 -1.29 17.07
CA SER A 132 -8.80 -0.36 17.34
C SER A 132 -7.76 -1.01 18.25
N SER A 133 -6.48 -0.72 18.02
CA SER A 133 -5.42 -1.12 18.96
C SER A 133 -5.45 -0.25 20.22
N SER A 134 -4.85 -0.73 21.32
CA SER A 134 -4.68 0.10 22.53
C SER A 134 -3.88 1.38 22.24
N PHE A 135 -2.95 1.32 21.27
CA PHE A 135 -2.21 2.49 20.81
C PHE A 135 -3.15 3.53 20.16
N ASP A 136 -4.00 3.11 19.21
CA ASP A 136 -4.93 4.02 18.51
C ASP A 136 -5.94 4.66 19.47
N VAL A 137 -6.44 3.88 20.43
CA VAL A 137 -7.39 4.36 21.44
C VAL A 137 -6.74 5.40 22.35
N ASN A 138 -5.54 5.10 22.88
CA ASN A 138 -4.81 6.05 23.73
C ASN A 138 -4.47 7.33 22.97
N PHE A 139 -3.97 7.22 21.73
CA PHE A 139 -3.69 8.38 20.89
C PHE A 139 -4.92 9.27 20.68
N GLY A 140 -6.08 8.66 20.39
CA GLY A 140 -7.34 9.40 20.22
C GLY A 140 -7.78 10.12 21.50
N LEU A 141 -7.68 9.45 22.66
CA LEU A 141 -8.02 10.03 23.96
C LEU A 141 -7.08 11.17 24.35
N GLU A 142 -5.77 10.99 24.17
CA GLU A 142 -4.75 12.01 24.42
C GLU A 142 -4.99 13.25 23.54
N ALA A 143 -5.21 13.04 22.24
CA ALA A 143 -5.49 14.13 21.31
C ALA A 143 -6.77 14.89 21.68
N GLY A 144 -7.84 14.17 22.05
CA GLY A 144 -9.09 14.76 22.50
C GLY A 144 -8.94 15.59 23.78
N ALA A 145 -8.28 15.04 24.80
CA ALA A 145 -8.02 15.73 26.06
C ALA A 145 -7.16 16.99 25.84
N ALA A 146 -6.10 16.87 25.05
CA ALA A 146 -5.26 18.01 24.69
C ALA A 146 -6.02 19.09 23.91
N ALA A 147 -6.95 18.72 23.01
CA ALA A 147 -7.76 19.68 22.28
C ALA A 147 -8.64 20.50 23.24
N VAL A 148 -9.25 19.88 24.25
CA VAL A 148 -10.02 20.59 25.29
C VAL A 148 -9.13 21.57 26.06
N LEU A 149 -7.91 21.16 26.43
CA LEU A 149 -6.95 22.04 27.11
C LEU A 149 -6.56 23.26 26.26
N LEU A 150 -6.38 23.08 24.94
CA LEU A 150 -6.08 24.19 24.03
C LEU A 150 -7.28 25.14 23.94
N LEU A 151 -8.50 24.63 23.81
CA LEU A 151 -9.72 25.44 23.76
C LEU A 151 -9.91 26.25 25.05
N ALA A 152 -9.72 25.63 26.22
CA ALA A 152 -9.82 26.32 27.52
C ALA A 152 -8.79 27.46 27.68
N LYS A 153 -7.65 27.37 26.98
CA LYS A 153 -6.61 28.41 26.94
C LYS A 153 -6.82 29.45 25.84
N GLY A 154 -7.95 29.42 25.12
CA GLY A 154 -8.23 30.33 24.01
C GLY A 154 -7.43 30.03 22.73
N LEU A 155 -6.78 28.86 22.63
CA LEU A 155 -5.95 28.47 21.49
C LEU A 155 -6.76 27.71 20.42
N GLY A 156 -7.97 28.19 20.12
CA GLY A 156 -8.79 27.69 19.01
C GLY A 156 -8.10 27.83 17.65
N GLY A 157 -8.52 27.05 16.66
CA GLY A 157 -7.92 27.07 15.31
C GLY A 157 -6.57 26.35 15.19
N ASN A 158 -6.16 25.62 16.23
CA ASN A 158 -4.97 24.78 16.26
C ASN A 158 -5.33 23.29 16.29
N THR A 159 -4.47 22.48 15.65
CA THR A 159 -4.53 21.02 15.68
C THR A 159 -3.49 20.49 16.65
N VAL A 160 -3.88 19.55 17.52
CA VAL A 160 -2.95 18.81 18.39
C VAL A 160 -2.05 17.93 17.51
N VAL A 161 -0.73 18.08 17.67
CA VAL A 161 0.27 17.30 16.92
C VAL A 161 0.66 16.05 17.71
N ARG A 162 0.96 16.20 19.00
CA ARG A 162 1.39 15.10 19.88
C ARG A 162 1.24 15.49 21.34
N VAL A 163 0.93 14.51 22.18
CA VAL A 163 1.01 14.61 23.65
C VAL A 163 2.13 13.67 24.11
N ARG A 164 3.06 14.18 24.92
CA ARG A 164 4.13 13.37 25.53
C ARG A 164 4.42 13.88 26.94
N GLY A 165 4.12 13.06 27.94
CA GLY A 165 4.24 13.45 29.35
C GLY A 165 3.44 14.72 29.61
N THR A 166 4.12 15.78 30.08
CA THR A 166 3.50 17.08 30.35
C THR A 166 3.45 18.01 29.12
N LYS A 167 3.99 17.59 27.98
CA LYS A 167 4.12 18.43 26.78
C LYS A 167 2.97 18.15 25.81
N VAL A 168 2.19 19.19 25.53
CA VAL A 168 1.19 19.23 24.45
C VAL A 168 1.76 20.08 23.32
N SER A 169 2.01 19.46 22.17
CA SER A 169 2.46 20.13 20.96
C SER A 169 1.29 20.35 20.02
N TYR A 170 1.19 21.55 19.45
CA TYR A 170 0.11 21.94 18.53
C TYR A 170 0.64 22.81 17.41
N LYS A 171 -0.15 22.92 16.34
CA LYS A 171 0.17 23.75 15.17
C LYS A 171 -1.11 24.33 14.57
N ALA A 172 -1.02 25.48 13.90
CA ALA A 172 -2.17 26.10 13.24
C ALA A 172 -2.82 25.11 12.25
N THR A 173 -4.15 24.99 12.30
CA THR A 173 -4.88 24.03 11.45
C THR A 173 -4.65 24.29 9.95
N SER A 174 -4.51 25.56 9.56
CA SER A 174 -4.18 25.97 8.19
C SER A 174 -2.83 25.45 7.68
N GLU A 175 -1.87 25.19 8.57
CA GLU A 175 -0.57 24.65 8.18
C GLU A 175 -0.56 23.13 8.06
N VAL A 176 -1.43 22.43 8.81
CA VAL A 176 -1.43 20.96 8.88
C VAL A 176 -2.43 20.29 7.95
N ILE A 177 -3.43 21.01 7.46
CA ILE A 177 -4.43 20.48 6.48
C ILE A 177 -3.82 20.18 5.11
N LYS A 178 -2.55 20.54 4.90
CA LYS A 178 -1.80 20.23 3.68
C LYS A 178 -1.62 18.72 3.54
N GLN A 179 -1.82 18.22 2.32
CA GLN A 179 -1.60 16.81 2.01
C GLN A 179 -0.15 16.41 2.31
N ARG A 180 0.01 15.24 2.95
CA ARG A 180 1.31 14.63 3.23
C ARG A 180 1.47 13.42 2.32
N HIS A 181 2.55 13.41 1.56
CA HIS A 181 2.88 12.31 0.66
C HIS A 181 3.76 11.29 1.37
N VAL A 182 3.73 10.07 0.85
CA VAL A 182 4.72 9.05 1.19
C VAL A 182 6.11 9.56 0.84
N ASP A 183 7.04 9.41 1.78
CA ASP A 183 8.47 9.60 1.52
C ASP A 183 9.00 8.45 0.65
N LEU A 184 9.45 8.78 -0.56
CA LEU A 184 9.96 7.82 -1.54
C LEU A 184 11.35 7.28 -1.17
N ASP A 185 12.12 8.00 -0.36
CA ASP A 185 13.41 7.49 0.13
C ASP A 185 13.18 6.27 1.03
N THR A 186 12.16 6.34 1.90
CA THR A 186 11.71 5.19 2.68
C THR A 186 11.21 4.04 1.78
N VAL A 187 10.58 4.33 0.63
CA VAL A 187 10.14 3.30 -0.32
C VAL A 187 11.33 2.56 -0.93
N SER A 188 12.37 3.27 -1.34
CA SER A 188 13.58 2.67 -1.95
C SER A 188 14.30 1.67 -1.04
N LEU A 189 14.22 1.86 0.29
CA LEU A 189 14.69 0.87 1.27
C LEU A 189 13.95 -0.46 1.12
N TYR A 190 12.62 -0.44 1.01
CA TYR A 190 11.82 -1.65 0.84
C TYR A 190 11.95 -2.26 -0.56
N GLU A 191 12.18 -1.44 -1.60
CA GLU A 191 12.55 -1.93 -2.93
C GLU A 191 13.84 -2.76 -2.87
N THR A 192 14.84 -2.33 -2.09
CA THR A 192 16.09 -3.07 -1.87
C THR A 192 15.87 -4.41 -1.15
N LEU A 193 14.87 -4.50 -0.28
CA LEU A 193 14.44 -5.75 0.37
C LEU A 193 13.62 -6.67 -0.58
N GLY A 194 13.36 -6.21 -1.81
CA GLY A 194 12.71 -6.98 -2.86
C GLY A 194 11.19 -6.84 -2.92
N THR A 195 10.61 -5.80 -2.30
CA THR A 195 9.20 -5.42 -2.51
C THR A 195 9.08 -4.58 -3.79
N CYS A 196 8.14 -4.92 -4.67
CA CYS A 196 7.86 -4.15 -5.88
C CYS A 196 6.90 -2.99 -5.59
N PHE A 197 7.15 -1.81 -6.15
CA PHE A 197 6.26 -0.65 -6.05
C PHE A 197 5.65 -0.20 -7.39
N GLY A 198 5.71 -1.06 -8.41
CA GLY A 198 5.17 -0.75 -9.74
C GLY A 198 6.11 0.05 -10.63
N ARG A 199 7.40 0.15 -10.28
CA ARG A 199 8.46 0.76 -11.08
C ARG A 199 9.75 -0.04 -10.92
N LYS A 200 10.76 0.29 -11.73
CA LYS A 200 12.12 -0.22 -11.49
C LYS A 200 12.62 0.26 -10.13
N ALA A 201 13.16 -0.66 -9.33
CA ALA A 201 13.67 -0.37 -8.00
C ALA A 201 14.72 0.73 -8.03
N GLU A 202 14.59 1.71 -7.13
CA GLU A 202 15.58 2.76 -6.93
C GLU A 202 16.58 2.36 -5.84
N ASN A 203 17.79 2.92 -5.93
CA ASN A 203 18.83 2.67 -4.93
C ASN A 203 18.57 3.49 -3.66
N PHE A 204 18.49 2.82 -2.52
CA PHE A 204 18.44 3.48 -1.23
C PHE A 204 19.77 4.18 -0.90
N LYS A 205 19.70 5.46 -0.52
CA LYS A 205 20.87 6.30 -0.20
C LYS A 205 20.86 6.67 1.29
N PRO A 206 21.40 5.82 2.17
CA PRO A 206 21.38 6.09 3.61
C PRO A 206 22.37 7.20 3.98
N GLU A 207 21.91 8.13 4.81
CA GLU A 207 22.79 8.97 5.62
C GLU A 207 22.94 8.33 7.00
N ILE A 208 24.16 7.91 7.35
CA ILE A 208 24.43 7.27 8.64
C ILE A 208 24.80 8.34 9.66
N VAL A 209 23.90 8.58 10.61
CA VAL A 209 24.07 9.59 11.67
C VAL A 209 24.06 8.91 13.04
N GLU A 210 25.08 9.18 13.84
CA GLU A 210 25.10 8.78 15.25
C GLU A 210 24.22 9.73 16.08
N LYS A 211 23.16 9.20 16.71
CA LYS A 211 22.30 10.00 17.59
C LYS A 211 22.99 10.23 18.93
N LYS A 212 23.33 11.49 19.23
CA LYS A 212 23.86 11.93 20.53
C LYS A 212 22.73 12.52 21.38
N GLY A 213 22.66 12.16 22.66
CA GLY A 213 21.66 12.63 23.62
C GLY A 213 20.61 11.58 24.00
N GLU A 214 19.45 12.03 24.48
CA GLU A 214 18.38 11.14 24.94
C GLU A 214 17.73 10.35 23.79
N ILE A 215 17.48 9.05 24.03
CA ILE A 215 16.79 8.17 23.09
C ILE A 215 15.28 8.43 23.21
N GLU A 216 14.74 9.19 22.27
CA GLU A 216 13.29 9.23 22.06
C GLU A 216 12.78 7.85 21.65
N ARG A 217 11.88 7.29 22.44
CA ARG A 217 11.22 6.02 22.15
C ARG A 217 9.86 6.27 21.53
N GLU A 218 9.65 5.69 20.35
CA GLU A 218 8.34 5.58 19.73
C GLU A 218 7.64 4.36 20.36
N TYR A 219 6.84 4.61 21.40
CA TYR A 219 5.81 3.70 21.89
C TYR A 219 4.49 4.08 21.25
#